data_AF-A0AAF3F493-F1
#
_entry.id   AF-A0AAF3F493-F1
#
_cell.length_a   1.000
_cell.length_b   1.000
_cell.length_c   1.000
_cell.angle_alpha   90.00
_cell.angle_beta   90.00
_cell.angle_gamma   90.00
#
_symmetry.space_group_name_H-M   'P 1'
#
loop_
_entity.id
_entity.type
_entity.pdbx_description
1 polymer ?
#
loop_
_entity_poly.entity_id
_entity_poly.type
_entity_poly.pdbx_seq_one_letter_code
_entity_poly.pdbx_strand_id
1 'polypeptide(L)'
;MGIATGLFSPTDPRMPRMMLPADQLPANFFERPQDYQKFLFVAKMVDWASTAQLLAESLSDIWDLLVILTPRRRVCCFQITLTQREFSPLALSSLPITESSQWHIEEKEFKYRVDLRDELIFTIDPVTARDLDDALHIKPCADIDGKGTHGWEIGVHIADVTHFLLENSELDNWARERATSTYLVHKVIPMLPRLLCEELCSLNSGVDRLCFSVVWKMSEEGEIFDEKFTRTIIRSRCKLAYEHAQEMLENPDKEFAPDELPPISDGCTSTEISTKVQLFCGIWQRRLGQSGKITELCALINQS
;
A
#
# COMPACT_ATOMS: atom_id res chain seq x y z
N MET A 1 7.91 -41.02 36.48
CA MET A 1 7.72 -41.51 35.10
C MET A 1 7.94 -40.32 34.18
N GLY A 2 8.89 -40.40 33.25
CA GLY A 2 9.13 -39.31 32.31
C GLY A 2 7.92 -39.12 31.42
N ILE A 3 7.39 -37.90 31.36
CA ILE A 3 6.35 -37.53 30.40
C ILE A 3 7.00 -37.63 29.00
N ALA A 4 6.37 -38.32 28.07
CA ALA A 4 6.88 -38.39 26.70
C ALA A 4 6.87 -36.97 26.08
N THR A 5 7.93 -36.60 25.38
CA THR A 5 8.12 -35.27 24.80
C THR A 5 8.67 -35.36 23.39
N GLY A 6 8.23 -34.48 22.49
CA GLY A 6 8.76 -34.34 21.14
C GLY A 6 9.77 -33.19 21.06
N LEU A 7 10.78 -33.30 20.19
CA LEU A 7 11.75 -32.22 19.95
C LEU A 7 11.31 -31.39 18.74
N PHE A 8 10.97 -30.12 18.96
CA PHE A 8 10.73 -29.15 17.91
C PHE A 8 12.05 -28.48 17.50
N SER A 9 12.38 -28.58 16.21
CA SER A 9 13.56 -27.92 15.63
C SER A 9 13.11 -26.78 14.72
N PRO A 10 13.28 -25.50 15.13
CA PRO A 10 12.94 -24.36 14.30
C PRO A 10 13.73 -24.36 12.99
N THR A 11 13.14 -23.78 11.94
CA THR A 11 13.85 -23.58 10.66
C THR A 11 14.84 -22.42 10.70
N ASP A 12 14.63 -21.45 11.60
CA ASP A 12 15.56 -20.35 11.84
C ASP A 12 16.67 -20.84 12.78
N PRO A 13 17.94 -20.88 12.34
CA PRO A 13 19.05 -21.39 13.15
C PRO A 13 19.36 -20.51 14.38
N ARG A 14 18.83 -19.27 14.43
CA ARG A 14 18.96 -18.39 15.60
C ARG A 14 18.03 -18.79 16.74
N MET A 15 17.02 -19.63 16.46
CA MET A 15 16.06 -20.07 17.45
C MET A 15 16.50 -21.41 18.07
N PRO A 16 16.56 -21.52 19.41
CA PRO A 16 16.86 -22.78 20.08
C PRO A 16 15.79 -23.84 19.79
N ARG A 17 16.20 -25.11 19.89
CA ARG A 17 15.26 -26.23 19.87
C ARG A 17 14.42 -26.22 21.15
N MET A 18 13.18 -26.67 21.03
CA MET A 18 12.19 -26.65 22.11
C MET A 18 11.64 -28.05 22.32
N MET A 19 11.34 -28.46 23.56
CA MET A 19 10.57 -29.68 23.77
C MET A 19 9.08 -29.36 23.82
N LEU A 20 8.29 -30.22 23.18
CA LEU A 20 6.84 -30.16 23.17
C LEU A 20 6.29 -31.32 24.01
N PRO A 21 5.29 -31.09 24.86
CA PRO A 21 4.66 -32.15 25.64
C PRO A 21 3.83 -33.07 24.73
N ALA A 22 3.70 -34.34 25.12
CA ALA A 22 3.02 -35.37 24.31
C ALA A 22 1.55 -35.06 23.99
N ASP A 23 0.84 -34.36 24.88
CA ASP A 23 -0.56 -34.00 24.75
C ASP A 23 -0.82 -32.96 23.64
N GLN A 24 0.20 -32.18 23.30
CA GLN A 24 0.13 -31.22 22.19
C GLN A 24 0.46 -31.87 20.85
N LEU A 25 1.22 -32.96 20.81
CA LEU A 25 1.63 -33.57 19.55
C LEU A 25 0.45 -34.23 18.81
N PRO A 26 0.50 -34.32 17.46
CA PRO A 26 -0.53 -35.01 16.69
C PRO A 26 -0.78 -36.45 17.18
N ALA A 27 -2.03 -36.91 17.07
CA ALA A 27 -2.38 -38.29 17.38
C ALA A 27 -1.46 -39.27 16.63
N ASN A 28 -0.99 -40.32 17.30
CA ASN A 28 -0.07 -41.32 16.77
C ASN A 28 1.33 -40.77 16.38
N PHE A 29 1.73 -39.57 16.83
CA PHE A 29 3.07 -39.03 16.57
C PHE A 29 4.19 -39.98 17.02
N PHE A 30 4.06 -40.56 18.22
CA PHE A 30 5.05 -41.52 18.74
C PHE A 30 5.01 -42.88 18.04
N GLU A 31 3.86 -43.26 17.47
CA GLU A 31 3.71 -44.53 16.75
C GLU A 31 4.21 -44.43 15.30
N ARG A 32 3.98 -43.28 14.64
CA ARG A 32 4.27 -43.04 13.22
C ARG A 32 4.91 -41.66 12.99
N PRO A 33 6.10 -41.37 13.55
CA PRO A 33 6.72 -40.05 13.45
C PRO A 33 7.12 -39.68 12.01
N GLN A 34 7.38 -40.69 11.17
CA GLN A 34 7.77 -40.53 9.76
C GLN A 34 6.69 -39.82 8.93
N ASP A 35 5.42 -40.02 9.25
CA ASP A 35 4.31 -39.40 8.52
C ASP A 35 4.33 -37.87 8.64
N TYR A 36 4.91 -37.36 9.73
CA TYR A 36 4.94 -35.94 10.06
C TYR A 36 6.16 -35.20 9.49
N GLN A 37 7.14 -35.90 8.90
CA GLN A 37 8.41 -35.28 8.45
C GLN A 37 8.26 -34.24 7.34
N LYS A 38 7.21 -34.37 6.52
CA LYS A 38 6.94 -33.43 5.41
C LYS A 38 6.10 -32.23 5.84
N PHE A 39 5.63 -32.22 7.08
CA PHE A 39 4.79 -31.15 7.61
C PHE A 39 5.64 -30.13 8.36
N LEU A 40 5.21 -28.88 8.28
CA LEU A 40 5.76 -27.82 9.10
C LEU A 40 4.82 -27.55 10.26
N PHE A 41 5.39 -27.29 11.41
CA PHE A 41 4.68 -26.99 12.64
C PHE A 41 5.04 -25.58 13.10
N VAL A 42 4.12 -24.92 13.78
CA VAL A 42 4.37 -23.64 14.44
C VAL A 42 4.33 -23.90 15.94
N ALA A 43 5.42 -23.57 16.62
CA ALA A 43 5.50 -23.60 18.08
C ALA A 43 5.72 -22.17 18.56
N LYS A 44 4.95 -21.77 19.58
CA LYS A 44 5.13 -20.49 20.26
C LYS A 44 6.02 -20.73 21.48
N MET A 45 7.08 -19.94 21.61
CA MET A 45 7.87 -19.94 22.84
C MET A 45 7.11 -19.20 23.94
N VAL A 46 7.22 -19.74 25.14
CA VAL A 46 6.26 -19.64 26.23
C VAL A 46 6.93 -19.08 27.46
N ASP A 47 7.95 -19.83 27.88
CA ASP A 47 8.72 -19.66 29.08
C ASP A 47 10.10 -20.27 28.81
N TRP A 48 11.11 -19.74 29.50
CA TRP A 48 12.47 -20.25 29.50
C TRP A 48 13.01 -20.25 30.92
N ALA A 49 12.83 -21.38 31.61
CA ALA A 49 13.39 -21.57 32.94
C ALA A 49 14.93 -21.39 32.92
N SER A 50 15.46 -20.60 33.85
CA SER A 50 16.89 -20.25 33.93
C SER A 50 17.81 -21.46 34.14
N THR A 51 17.26 -22.58 34.59
CA THR A 51 17.97 -23.86 34.81
C THR A 51 18.00 -24.76 33.57
N ALA A 52 17.22 -24.44 32.54
CA ALA A 52 17.00 -25.33 31.42
C ALA A 52 18.05 -25.09 30.31
N GLN A 53 18.89 -26.10 30.04
CA GLN A 53 19.88 -26.09 28.94
C GLN A 53 19.22 -26.16 27.55
N LEU A 54 18.00 -26.69 27.50
CA LEU A 54 17.06 -26.68 26.38
C LEU A 54 15.74 -26.13 26.91
N LEU A 55 14.92 -25.48 26.07
CA LEU A 55 13.59 -24.94 26.44
C LEU A 55 12.60 -26.06 26.76
N ALA A 56 12.76 -26.62 27.96
CA ALA A 56 11.98 -27.72 28.49
C ALA A 56 12.44 -27.99 29.92
N GLU A 57 11.91 -27.27 30.90
CA GLU A 57 11.79 -27.72 32.29
C GLU A 57 11.26 -26.57 33.16
N SER A 58 9.97 -26.27 33.03
CA SER A 58 9.10 -25.86 34.14
C SER A 58 7.68 -25.71 33.58
N LEU A 59 6.79 -26.61 33.99
CA LEU A 59 5.39 -26.65 33.57
C LEU A 59 4.54 -25.84 34.56
N SER A 60 3.94 -24.76 34.09
CA SER A 60 2.65 -24.31 34.62
C SER A 60 1.91 -23.46 33.58
N ASP A 61 0.81 -24.05 33.10
CA ASP A 61 -0.43 -23.48 32.57
C ASP A 61 -0.41 -22.63 31.27
N ILE A 62 -1.34 -23.04 30.38
CA ILE A 62 -1.93 -22.38 29.18
C ILE A 62 -1.11 -22.38 27.88
N TRP A 63 -1.17 -23.43 27.05
CA TRP A 63 -0.52 -23.38 25.72
C TRP A 63 -1.30 -24.10 24.61
N ASP A 64 -1.80 -23.32 23.64
CA ASP A 64 -2.41 -23.79 22.40
C ASP A 64 -1.33 -24.17 21.38
N LEU A 65 -1.19 -25.47 21.06
CA LEU A 65 -0.51 -25.89 19.83
C LEU A 65 -1.45 -25.65 18.66
N LEU A 66 -1.17 -24.63 17.84
CA LEU A 66 -1.87 -24.46 16.58
C LEU A 66 -1.24 -25.40 15.54
N VAL A 67 -1.82 -26.59 15.39
CA VAL A 67 -1.50 -27.51 14.29
C VAL A 67 -1.97 -26.87 12.98
N ILE A 68 -1.08 -26.13 12.32
CA ILE A 68 -1.33 -25.63 10.96
C ILE A 68 -0.85 -26.69 9.97
N LEU A 69 -1.77 -27.56 9.55
CA LEU A 69 -1.62 -28.35 8.32
C LEU A 69 -1.71 -27.39 7.12
N THR A 70 -0.65 -26.67 6.75
CA THR A 70 -0.64 -25.92 5.47
C THR A 70 0.78 -25.53 5.03
N PRO A 71 1.00 -25.18 3.74
CA PRO A 71 2.32 -25.09 3.12
C PRO A 71 3.24 -24.02 3.75
N ARG A 72 4.56 -24.17 3.54
CA ARG A 72 5.70 -23.36 4.03
C ARG A 72 5.49 -21.84 4.11
N ARG A 73 4.57 -21.30 3.32
CA ARG A 73 4.21 -19.89 3.24
C ARG A 73 3.54 -19.34 4.50
N ARG A 74 2.58 -20.08 5.09
CA ARG A 74 1.91 -19.62 6.32
C ARG A 74 2.91 -19.51 7.47
N VAL A 75 3.85 -20.45 7.55
CA VAL A 75 4.91 -20.47 8.56
C VAL A 75 5.79 -19.23 8.54
N CYS A 76 6.19 -18.74 7.35
CA CYS A 76 6.96 -17.50 7.21
C CYS A 76 6.20 -16.28 7.77
N CYS A 77 4.90 -16.17 7.48
CA CYS A 77 4.09 -15.06 7.99
C CYS A 77 3.92 -15.09 9.51
N PHE A 78 3.78 -16.29 10.10
CA PHE A 78 3.75 -16.44 11.55
C PHE A 78 5.09 -16.09 12.22
N GLN A 79 6.22 -16.43 11.59
CA GLN A 79 7.54 -16.06 12.10
C GLN A 79 7.77 -14.55 12.15
N ILE A 80 7.14 -13.79 11.24
CA ILE A 80 7.23 -12.33 11.16
C ILE A 80 6.07 -11.66 11.94
N THR A 81 5.26 -12.43 12.67
CA THR A 81 4.09 -11.93 13.42
C THR A 81 3.09 -11.17 12.53
N LEU A 82 2.95 -11.58 11.27
CA LEU A 82 1.99 -10.97 10.37
C LEU A 82 0.58 -11.47 10.68
N THR A 83 -0.27 -10.59 11.20
CA THR A 83 -1.69 -10.88 11.43
C THR A 83 -2.41 -11.04 10.08
N GLN A 84 -2.60 -12.30 9.65
CA GLN A 84 -3.38 -12.64 8.45
C GLN A 84 -4.89 -12.73 8.70
N ARG A 85 -5.34 -12.35 9.91
CA ARG A 85 -6.75 -12.44 10.30
C ARG A 85 -7.59 -11.49 9.45
N GLU A 86 -8.82 -11.89 9.16
CA GLU A 86 -9.78 -10.99 8.55
C GLU A 86 -10.17 -9.89 9.55
N PHE A 87 -10.59 -8.74 9.03
CA PHE A 87 -11.04 -7.63 9.87
C PHE A 87 -12.25 -8.07 10.70
N SER A 88 -12.29 -7.68 11.98
CA SER A 88 -13.43 -8.00 12.84
C SER A 88 -14.70 -7.31 12.34
N PRO A 89 -15.91 -7.86 12.63
CA PRO A 89 -17.17 -7.18 12.33
C PRO A 89 -17.24 -5.77 12.95
N LEU A 90 -16.63 -5.58 14.12
CA LEU A 90 -16.56 -4.29 14.80
C LEU A 90 -15.68 -3.30 14.03
N ALA A 91 -14.53 -3.74 13.49
CA ALA A 91 -13.70 -2.90 12.63
C ALA A 91 -14.44 -2.51 11.36
N LEU A 92 -15.14 -3.46 10.73
CA LEU A 92 -15.94 -3.20 9.52
C LEU A 92 -17.13 -2.28 9.79
N SER A 93 -17.72 -2.30 10.99
CA SER A 93 -18.78 -1.36 11.37
C SER A 93 -18.31 0.09 11.51
N SER A 94 -16.99 0.34 11.52
CA SER A 94 -16.43 1.69 11.51
C SER A 94 -16.39 2.30 10.10
N LEU A 95 -16.65 1.52 9.06
CA LEU A 95 -16.71 2.01 7.68
C LEU A 95 -18.02 2.79 7.46
N PRO A 96 -18.00 3.86 6.63
CA PRO A 96 -19.19 4.66 6.39
C PRO A 96 -20.30 3.91 5.64
N ILE A 97 -19.93 2.85 4.91
CA ILE A 97 -20.79 2.08 4.02
C ILE A 97 -20.35 0.61 3.99
N THR A 98 -21.21 -0.25 3.44
CA THR A 98 -20.87 -1.66 3.18
C THR A 98 -20.51 -1.95 1.73
N GLU A 99 -20.95 -1.10 0.78
CA GLU A 99 -20.70 -1.24 -0.65
C GLU A 99 -20.29 0.11 -1.26
N SER A 100 -19.34 0.11 -2.20
CA SER A 100 -18.81 1.35 -2.79
C SER A 100 -19.85 2.17 -3.54
N SER A 101 -20.85 1.52 -4.13
CA SER A 101 -21.98 2.14 -4.84
C SER A 101 -22.84 3.06 -3.97
N GLN A 102 -22.77 2.92 -2.64
CA GLN A 102 -23.58 3.68 -1.68
C GLN A 102 -22.94 5.01 -1.30
N TRP A 103 -21.67 5.22 -1.64
CA TRP A 103 -20.95 6.42 -1.26
C TRP A 103 -20.81 7.41 -2.41
N HIS A 104 -20.95 8.67 -2.05
CA HIS A 104 -20.84 9.83 -2.91
C HIS A 104 -20.26 10.96 -2.07
N ILE A 105 -19.58 11.90 -2.73
CA ILE A 105 -19.02 13.06 -2.05
C ILE A 105 -20.17 13.97 -1.61
N GLU A 106 -20.24 14.25 -0.30
CA GLU A 106 -21.26 15.14 0.24
C GLU A 106 -21.04 16.60 -0.23
N GLU A 107 -22.12 17.32 -0.50
CA GLU A 107 -22.11 18.75 -0.89
C GLU A 107 -21.31 19.66 0.06
N LYS A 108 -21.22 19.30 1.33
CA LYS A 108 -20.45 20.06 2.33
C LYS A 108 -18.94 20.04 2.03
N GLU A 109 -18.43 18.97 1.41
CA GLU A 109 -17.02 18.80 1.08
C GLU A 109 -16.57 19.83 0.05
N PHE A 110 -17.42 20.14 -0.93
CA PHE A 110 -17.18 21.15 -1.97
C PHE A 110 -17.06 22.58 -1.44
N LYS A 111 -17.50 22.85 -0.20
CA LYS A 111 -17.46 24.21 0.38
C LYS A 111 -16.08 24.61 0.88
N TYR A 112 -15.24 23.64 1.24
CA TYR A 112 -13.94 23.90 1.87
C TYR A 112 -12.77 23.22 1.16
N ARG A 113 -13.04 22.20 0.33
CA ARG A 113 -12.04 21.59 -0.54
C ARG A 113 -11.91 22.39 -1.83
N VAL A 114 -10.69 22.47 -2.33
CA VAL A 114 -10.44 23.02 -3.68
C VAL A 114 -10.89 21.98 -4.70
N ASP A 115 -11.78 22.38 -5.61
CA ASP A 115 -12.22 21.54 -6.72
C ASP A 115 -11.18 21.57 -7.84
N LEU A 116 -10.53 20.43 -8.09
CA LEU A 116 -9.55 20.23 -9.15
C LEU A 116 -10.04 19.20 -10.18
N ARG A 117 -11.34 18.88 -10.19
CA ARG A 117 -11.91 17.87 -11.10
C ARG A 117 -11.83 18.25 -12.56
N ASP A 118 -11.61 19.52 -12.89
CA ASP A 118 -11.41 20.00 -14.25
C ASP A 118 -9.95 19.89 -14.70
N GLU A 119 -9.01 19.73 -13.77
CA GLU A 119 -7.59 19.58 -14.08
C GLU A 119 -7.30 18.22 -14.71
N LEU A 120 -6.26 18.15 -15.55
CA LEU A 120 -5.78 16.90 -16.11
C LEU A 120 -4.88 16.21 -15.07
N ILE A 121 -5.49 15.34 -14.27
CA ILE A 121 -4.85 14.56 -13.21
C ILE A 121 -4.74 13.09 -13.65
N PHE A 122 -3.65 12.40 -13.31
CA PHE A 122 -3.45 10.98 -13.63
C PHE A 122 -2.61 10.27 -12.56
N THR A 123 -2.70 8.94 -12.50
CA THR A 123 -1.82 8.11 -11.63
C THR A 123 -0.78 7.38 -12.47
N ILE A 124 0.36 7.03 -11.87
CA ILE A 124 1.41 6.19 -12.49
C ILE A 124 1.82 5.12 -11.49
N ASP A 125 1.45 3.87 -11.77
CA ASP A 125 1.57 2.77 -10.81
C ASP A 125 2.09 1.50 -11.48
N PRO A 126 2.48 0.46 -10.72
CA PRO A 126 2.62 -0.87 -11.29
C PRO A 126 1.30 -1.32 -11.96
N VAL A 127 1.38 -2.06 -13.07
CA VAL A 127 0.20 -2.59 -13.77
C VAL A 127 -0.72 -3.42 -12.85
N THR A 128 -0.15 -4.04 -11.82
CA THR A 128 -0.85 -4.87 -10.83
C THR A 128 -1.44 -4.12 -9.65
N ALA A 129 -1.18 -2.80 -9.53
CA ALA A 129 -1.65 -1.99 -8.41
C ALA A 129 -3.19 -1.92 -8.35
N ARG A 130 -3.74 -1.91 -7.14
CA ARG A 130 -5.18 -1.81 -6.88
C ARG A 130 -5.54 -0.64 -5.97
N ASP A 131 -4.60 -0.30 -5.13
CA ASP A 131 -4.52 0.77 -4.15
C ASP A 131 -3.70 1.91 -4.76
N LEU A 132 -4.38 2.84 -5.45
CA LEU A 132 -3.75 4.00 -6.07
C LEU A 132 -3.82 5.14 -5.06
N ASP A 133 -2.71 5.41 -4.38
CA ASP A 133 -2.66 6.37 -3.27
C ASP A 133 -2.32 7.79 -3.76
N ASP A 134 -1.59 7.91 -4.87
CA ASP A 134 -1.08 9.17 -5.39
C ASP A 134 -1.52 9.45 -6.85
N ALA A 135 -1.74 10.72 -7.13
CA ALA A 135 -2.02 11.24 -8.46
C ALA A 135 -1.29 12.56 -8.70
N LEU A 136 -1.07 12.90 -9.97
CA LEU A 136 -0.21 13.99 -10.39
C LEU A 136 -0.93 14.91 -11.37
N HIS A 137 -0.64 16.20 -11.31
CA HIS A 137 -0.93 17.14 -12.39
C HIS A 137 0.20 18.14 -12.62
N ILE A 138 0.18 18.73 -13.80
CA ILE A 138 1.03 19.86 -14.16
C ILE A 138 0.28 20.80 -15.10
N LYS A 139 0.37 22.11 -14.88
CA LYS A 139 -0.16 23.12 -15.82
C LYS A 139 0.71 24.38 -15.85
N PRO A 140 0.67 25.16 -16.95
CA PRO A 140 1.36 26.45 -17.00
C PRO A 140 0.85 27.39 -15.89
N CYS A 141 1.76 28.13 -15.28
CA CYS A 141 1.47 29.18 -14.31
C CYS A 141 2.06 30.50 -14.83
N ALA A 142 1.24 31.53 -14.99
CA ALA A 142 1.70 32.84 -15.50
C ALA A 142 2.43 33.68 -14.44
N ASP A 143 2.33 33.31 -13.16
CA ASP A 143 2.93 34.04 -12.05
C ASP A 143 3.33 33.10 -10.90
N ILE A 144 4.57 32.64 -10.95
CA ILE A 144 5.15 31.74 -9.94
C ILE A 144 5.68 32.49 -8.72
N ASP A 145 6.08 33.77 -8.86
CA ASP A 145 6.83 34.54 -7.84
C ASP A 145 6.13 35.83 -7.36
N GLY A 146 4.92 36.11 -7.84
CA GLY A 146 4.18 37.34 -7.56
C GLY A 146 4.61 38.54 -8.40
N LYS A 147 5.46 38.33 -9.43
CA LYS A 147 6.01 39.38 -10.30
C LYS A 147 5.69 39.13 -11.78
N GLY A 148 4.89 38.12 -12.11
CA GLY A 148 4.54 37.75 -13.49
C GLY A 148 5.56 36.84 -14.17
N THR A 149 6.41 36.17 -13.40
CA THR A 149 7.33 35.16 -13.93
C THR A 149 6.53 33.92 -14.32
N HIS A 150 6.70 33.46 -15.56
CA HIS A 150 6.03 32.26 -16.04
C HIS A 150 6.76 31.00 -15.54
N GLY A 151 6.00 29.94 -15.30
CA GLY A 151 6.51 28.64 -14.89
C GLY A 151 5.38 27.61 -14.83
N TRP A 152 5.37 26.78 -13.80
CA TRP A 152 4.49 25.62 -13.69
C TRP A 152 3.80 25.55 -12.34
N GLU A 153 2.52 25.18 -12.35
CA GLU A 153 1.83 24.67 -11.17
C GLU A 153 1.87 23.15 -11.26
N ILE A 154 2.46 22.51 -10.24
CA ILE A 154 2.60 21.05 -10.15
C ILE A 154 1.90 20.61 -8.87
N GLY A 155 1.06 19.58 -8.95
CA GLY A 155 0.39 19.04 -7.78
C GLY A 155 0.58 17.54 -7.62
N VAL A 156 0.80 17.14 -6.37
CA VAL A 156 0.70 15.76 -5.91
C VAL A 156 -0.56 15.65 -5.04
N HIS A 157 -1.40 14.68 -5.36
CA HIS A 157 -2.69 14.45 -4.72
C HIS A 157 -2.68 13.08 -4.07
N ILE A 158 -2.69 13.05 -2.74
CA ILE A 158 -2.71 11.82 -1.95
C ILE A 158 -4.14 11.52 -1.52
N ALA A 159 -4.57 10.26 -1.59
CA ALA A 159 -5.86 9.82 -1.11
C ALA A 159 -6.11 10.27 0.34
N ASP A 160 -7.27 10.89 0.61
CA ASP A 160 -7.61 11.39 1.95
C ASP A 160 -8.17 10.26 2.83
N VAL A 161 -7.32 9.29 3.17
CA VAL A 161 -7.68 8.14 4.02
C VAL A 161 -8.22 8.61 5.38
N THR A 162 -7.71 9.73 5.89
CA THR A 162 -8.12 10.30 7.19
C THR A 162 -9.56 10.80 7.23
N HIS A 163 -10.18 11.03 6.06
CA HIS A 163 -11.61 11.30 5.98
C HIS A 163 -12.45 10.08 6.42
N PHE A 164 -11.97 8.87 6.12
CA PHE A 164 -12.67 7.61 6.38
C PHE A 164 -12.19 6.90 7.65
N LEU A 165 -10.90 7.01 7.95
CA LEU A 165 -10.28 6.38 9.11
C LEU A 165 -10.30 7.36 10.29
N LEU A 166 -11.32 7.24 11.14
CA LEU A 166 -11.45 8.06 12.33
C LEU A 166 -10.50 7.59 13.44
N GLU A 167 -9.81 8.56 14.05
CA GLU A 167 -8.91 8.31 15.18
C GLU A 167 -9.63 7.61 16.34
N ASN A 168 -8.96 6.65 16.97
CA ASN A 168 -9.47 5.86 18.10
C ASN A 168 -10.68 4.96 17.76
N SER A 169 -11.03 4.81 16.49
CA SER A 169 -12.00 3.81 16.05
C SER A 169 -11.41 2.40 16.13
N GLU A 170 -12.26 1.37 16.12
CA GLU A 170 -11.77 -0.01 16.08
C GLU A 170 -10.93 -0.23 14.81
N LEU A 171 -11.33 0.35 13.69
CA LEU A 171 -10.56 0.26 12.46
C LEU A 171 -9.17 0.90 12.55
N ASP A 172 -9.05 2.02 13.27
CA ASP A 172 -7.76 2.67 13.55
C ASP A 172 -6.86 1.79 14.43
N ASN A 173 -7.43 1.06 15.41
CA ASN A 173 -6.66 0.07 16.18
C ASN A 173 -6.11 -1.06 15.29
N TRP A 174 -6.92 -1.55 14.34
CA TRP A 174 -6.47 -2.54 13.36
C TRP A 174 -5.38 -1.99 12.43
N ALA A 175 -5.54 -0.76 11.96
CA ALA A 175 -4.53 -0.08 11.14
C ALA A 175 -3.21 0.08 11.91
N ARG A 176 -3.27 0.50 13.17
CA ARG A 176 -2.12 0.63 14.08
C ARG A 176 -1.44 -0.71 14.35
N GLU A 177 -2.20 -1.78 14.57
CA GLU A 177 -1.64 -3.12 14.77
C GLU A 177 -0.91 -3.62 13.52
N ARG A 178 -1.52 -3.42 12.33
CA ARG A 178 -0.92 -3.86 11.07
C ARG A 178 0.24 -2.98 10.62
N ALA A 179 0.20 -1.68 10.96
CA ALA A 179 1.14 -0.61 10.62
C ALA A 179 1.34 -0.33 9.12
N THR A 180 1.35 -1.36 8.28
CA THR A 180 1.57 -1.28 6.83
C THR A 180 0.94 -2.46 6.10
N SER A 181 0.66 -2.27 4.81
CA SER A 181 0.27 -3.37 3.92
C SER A 181 1.50 -4.23 3.62
N THR A 182 1.38 -5.55 3.75
CA THR A 182 2.46 -6.47 3.40
C THR A 182 2.26 -7.05 2.01
N TYR A 183 3.17 -6.71 1.09
CA TYR A 183 3.16 -7.21 -0.29
C TYR A 183 4.00 -8.48 -0.40
N LEU A 184 3.34 -9.62 -0.56
CA LEU A 184 3.96 -10.91 -0.89
C LEU A 184 3.85 -11.15 -2.40
N VAL A 185 4.75 -11.95 -2.95
CA VAL A 185 4.79 -12.29 -4.39
C VAL A 185 3.43 -12.73 -4.97
N HIS A 186 2.57 -13.35 -4.16
CA HIS A 186 1.29 -13.93 -4.60
C HIS A 186 0.06 -13.35 -3.89
N LYS A 187 0.25 -12.43 -2.93
CA LYS A 187 -0.86 -11.89 -2.12
C LYS A 187 -0.45 -10.60 -1.42
N VAL A 188 -1.39 -9.68 -1.28
CA VAL A 188 -1.27 -8.52 -0.38
C VAL A 188 -2.07 -8.79 0.90
N ILE A 189 -1.46 -8.53 2.05
CA ILE A 189 -2.15 -8.44 3.35
C ILE A 189 -2.37 -6.94 3.59
N PRO A 190 -3.58 -6.42 3.38
CA PRO A 190 -3.80 -4.98 3.38
C PRO A 190 -3.85 -4.43 4.81
N MET A 191 -3.36 -3.21 5.00
CA MET A 191 -3.48 -2.48 6.28
C MET A 191 -4.94 -2.15 6.59
N LEU A 192 -5.71 -1.74 5.57
CA LEU A 192 -7.12 -1.36 5.68
C LEU A 192 -8.02 -2.33 4.89
N PRO A 193 -9.34 -2.33 5.14
CA PRO A 193 -10.29 -3.12 4.39
C PRO A 193 -10.23 -2.77 2.90
N ARG A 194 -10.43 -3.78 2.04
CA ARG A 194 -10.43 -3.60 0.58
C ARG A 194 -11.38 -2.51 0.10
N LEU A 195 -12.51 -2.33 0.79
CA LEU A 195 -13.46 -1.26 0.50
C LEU A 195 -12.84 0.14 0.62
N LEU A 196 -11.91 0.36 1.55
CA LEU A 196 -11.15 1.62 1.60
C LEU A 196 -10.04 1.62 0.55
N CYS A 197 -9.17 0.61 0.58
CA CYS A 197 -7.96 0.59 -0.24
C CYS A 197 -8.22 0.57 -1.76
N GLU A 198 -9.16 -0.26 -2.23
CA GLU A 198 -9.34 -0.53 -3.66
C GLU A 198 -10.48 0.32 -4.27
N GLU A 199 -11.38 0.84 -3.44
CA GLU A 199 -12.59 1.54 -3.89
C GLU A 199 -12.62 3.02 -3.46
N LEU A 200 -12.82 3.31 -2.17
CA LEU A 200 -13.12 4.67 -1.69
C LEU A 200 -11.92 5.61 -1.71
N CYS A 201 -10.76 5.12 -1.27
CA CYS A 201 -9.53 5.92 -1.22
C CYS A 201 -8.77 5.85 -2.54
N SER A 202 -8.82 4.71 -3.24
CA SER A 202 -8.10 4.52 -4.51
C SER A 202 -8.49 5.57 -5.53
N LEU A 203 -7.49 6.23 -6.11
CA LEU A 203 -7.63 7.30 -7.10
C LEU A 203 -7.96 6.78 -8.51
N ASN A 204 -8.98 5.92 -8.57
CA ASN A 204 -9.46 5.26 -9.78
C ASN A 204 -9.87 6.27 -10.87
N SER A 205 -9.53 5.94 -12.12
CA SER A 205 -9.86 6.77 -13.29
C SER A 205 -11.36 6.98 -13.47
N GLY A 206 -11.77 8.20 -13.81
CA GLY A 206 -13.15 8.57 -14.10
C GLY A 206 -14.05 8.60 -12.88
N VAL A 207 -13.50 8.71 -11.66
CA VAL A 207 -14.28 8.81 -10.42
C VAL A 207 -13.79 9.96 -9.55
N ASP A 208 -14.72 10.70 -8.96
CA ASP A 208 -14.41 11.81 -8.07
C ASP A 208 -13.87 11.26 -6.74
N ARG A 209 -12.76 11.83 -6.25
CA ARG A 209 -12.05 11.37 -5.05
C ARG A 209 -11.62 12.51 -4.16
N LEU A 210 -11.65 12.25 -2.86
CA LEU A 210 -11.17 13.17 -1.83
C LEU A 210 -9.67 12.99 -1.65
N CYS A 211 -8.94 14.09 -1.73
CA CYS A 211 -7.49 14.08 -1.58
C CYS A 211 -7.00 15.11 -0.57
N PHE A 212 -5.81 14.85 -0.05
CA PHE A 212 -4.94 15.85 0.52
C PHE A 212 -3.86 16.15 -0.52
N SER A 213 -3.67 17.42 -0.88
CA SER A 213 -2.77 17.79 -1.96
C SER A 213 -1.69 18.75 -1.52
N VAL A 214 -0.53 18.59 -2.14
CA VAL A 214 0.56 19.55 -2.13
C VAL A 214 0.64 20.13 -3.54
N VAL A 215 0.56 21.45 -3.65
CA VAL A 215 0.66 22.17 -4.92
C VAL A 215 1.82 23.14 -4.84
N TRP A 216 2.72 23.07 -5.81
CA TRP A 216 3.87 23.95 -5.93
C TRP A 216 3.74 24.87 -7.14
N LYS A 217 4.27 26.08 -7.00
CA LYS A 217 4.63 26.91 -8.15
C LYS A 217 6.13 26.80 -8.39
N MET A 218 6.53 26.43 -9.60
CA MET A 218 7.90 26.06 -9.91
C MET A 218 8.42 26.70 -11.20
N SER A 219 9.72 26.98 -11.27
CA SER A 219 10.37 27.34 -12.54
C SER A 219 10.51 26.14 -13.47
N GLU A 220 10.99 26.37 -14.70
CA GLU A 220 11.32 25.31 -15.63
C GLU A 220 12.44 24.39 -15.12
N GLU A 221 13.37 24.92 -14.33
CA GLU A 221 14.48 24.21 -13.70
C GLU A 221 14.03 23.42 -12.45
N GLY A 222 12.79 23.60 -12.02
CA GLY A 222 12.24 22.94 -10.84
C GLY A 222 12.63 23.60 -9.52
N GLU A 223 12.93 24.90 -9.51
CA GLU A 223 13.00 25.69 -8.27
C GLU A 223 11.58 25.96 -7.75
N ILE A 224 11.35 25.83 -6.44
CA ILE A 224 10.04 26.07 -5.82
C ILE A 224 9.95 27.53 -5.37
N PHE A 225 8.89 28.21 -5.80
CA PHE A 225 8.61 29.61 -5.44
C PHE A 225 7.47 29.74 -4.43
N ASP A 226 6.51 28.83 -4.46
CA ASP A 226 5.37 28.78 -3.55
C ASP A 226 4.94 27.33 -3.32
N GLU A 227 4.41 27.06 -2.13
CA GLU A 227 3.90 25.74 -1.74
C GLU A 227 2.57 25.88 -0.98
N LYS A 228 1.62 25.01 -1.30
CA LYS A 228 0.31 25.01 -0.68
C LYS A 228 -0.14 23.60 -0.35
N PHE A 229 -0.43 23.39 0.93
CA PHE A 229 -1.09 22.19 1.44
C PHE A 229 -2.59 22.44 1.55
N THR A 230 -3.41 21.61 0.90
CA THR A 230 -4.86 21.82 0.93
C THR A 230 -5.62 20.53 0.67
N ARG A 231 -6.85 20.45 1.20
CA ARG A 231 -7.77 19.36 0.86
C ARG A 231 -8.43 19.65 -0.47
N THR A 232 -8.50 18.66 -1.33
CA THR A 232 -8.99 18.79 -2.70
C THR A 232 -10.01 17.71 -3.04
N ILE A 233 -10.73 17.95 -4.13
CA ILE A 233 -11.53 16.95 -4.82
C ILE A 233 -10.94 16.83 -6.23
N ILE A 234 -10.58 15.62 -6.63
CA ILE A 234 -9.96 15.35 -7.92
C ILE A 234 -10.79 14.35 -8.72
N ARG A 235 -10.48 14.26 -10.02
CA ARG A 235 -11.00 13.22 -10.90
C ARG A 235 -9.88 12.76 -11.83
N SER A 236 -9.27 11.61 -11.52
CA SER A 236 -8.17 11.07 -12.32
C SER A 236 -8.67 10.72 -13.73
N ARG A 237 -7.94 11.12 -14.77
CA ARG A 237 -8.30 10.91 -16.17
C ARG A 237 -7.85 9.55 -16.68
N CYS A 238 -6.75 9.02 -16.15
CA CYS A 238 -6.20 7.73 -16.54
C CYS A 238 -5.34 7.13 -15.42
N LYS A 239 -5.24 5.79 -15.43
CA LYS A 239 -4.35 5.01 -14.58
C LYS A 239 -3.21 4.49 -15.43
N LEU A 240 -2.10 5.22 -15.50
CA LEU A 240 -0.93 4.81 -16.28
C LEU A 240 -0.14 3.73 -15.53
N ALA A 241 0.51 2.87 -16.32
CA ALA A 241 1.52 1.97 -15.81
C ALA A 241 2.89 2.61 -16.02
N TYR A 242 3.90 2.20 -15.27
CA TYR A 242 5.28 2.68 -15.50
C TYR A 242 5.74 2.45 -16.94
N GLU A 243 5.33 1.34 -17.56
CA GLU A 243 5.65 1.02 -18.95
C GLU A 243 5.05 2.04 -19.92
N HIS A 244 3.78 2.43 -19.73
CA HIS A 244 3.13 3.44 -20.55
C HIS A 244 3.83 4.80 -20.43
N ALA A 245 4.12 5.20 -19.19
CA ALA A 245 4.73 6.50 -18.93
C ALA A 245 6.21 6.54 -19.39
N GLN A 246 6.93 5.42 -19.30
CA GLN A 246 8.27 5.27 -19.87
C GLN A 246 8.22 5.37 -21.41
N GLU A 247 7.24 4.74 -22.06
CA GLU A 247 7.09 4.81 -23.51
C GLU A 247 6.79 6.24 -24.01
N MET A 248 5.98 7.00 -23.25
CA MET A 248 5.70 8.42 -23.50
C MET A 248 6.96 9.30 -23.39
N LEU A 249 7.93 8.92 -22.55
CA LEU A 249 9.21 9.63 -22.43
C LEU A 249 10.20 9.24 -23.53
N GLU A 250 10.26 7.96 -23.89
CA GLU A 250 11.19 7.45 -24.90
C GLU A 250 10.77 7.83 -26.32
N ASN A 251 9.46 8.02 -26.56
CA ASN A 251 8.91 8.36 -27.87
C ASN A 251 8.01 9.60 -27.79
N PRO A 252 8.59 10.81 -27.67
CA PRO A 252 7.80 12.01 -27.37
C PRO A 252 6.76 12.37 -28.42
N ASP A 253 7.06 12.09 -29.69
CA ASP A 253 6.21 12.39 -30.86
C ASP A 253 5.30 11.21 -31.27
N LYS A 254 5.27 10.13 -30.48
CA LYS A 254 4.44 8.96 -30.80
C LYS A 254 2.96 9.28 -30.59
N GLU A 255 2.16 9.06 -31.63
CA GLU A 255 0.70 8.97 -31.49
C GLU A 255 0.34 7.56 -31.01
N PHE A 256 -0.17 7.47 -29.78
CA PHE A 256 -0.61 6.20 -29.19
C PHE A 256 -1.99 5.82 -29.72
N ALA A 257 -2.12 4.57 -30.18
CA ALA A 257 -3.42 4.02 -30.50
C ALA A 257 -4.26 3.77 -29.23
N PRO A 258 -5.60 3.76 -29.31
CA PRO A 258 -6.46 3.60 -28.14
C PRO A 258 -6.27 2.29 -27.35
N ASP A 259 -5.71 1.26 -27.97
CA ASP A 259 -5.43 -0.06 -27.38
C ASP A 259 -4.04 -0.16 -26.73
N GLU A 260 -3.14 0.80 -26.99
CA GLU A 260 -1.81 0.86 -26.38
C GLU A 260 -1.82 1.51 -24.99
N LEU A 261 -2.89 2.26 -24.67
CA LEU A 261 -3.03 2.99 -23.42
C LEU A 261 -4.27 2.53 -22.63
N PRO A 262 -4.24 2.70 -21.30
CA PRO A 262 -5.41 2.46 -20.47
C PRO A 262 -6.54 3.43 -20.83
N PRO A 263 -7.81 3.11 -20.49
CA PRO A 263 -8.94 3.99 -20.77
C PRO A 263 -8.72 5.40 -20.22
N ILE A 264 -8.87 6.39 -21.11
CA ILE A 264 -8.81 7.81 -20.79
C ILE A 264 -10.25 8.33 -20.68
N SER A 265 -10.54 9.00 -19.57
CA SER A 265 -11.87 9.55 -19.27
C SER A 265 -11.99 11.02 -19.66
N ASP A 266 -13.24 11.49 -19.72
CA ASP A 266 -13.64 12.90 -19.83
C ASP A 266 -13.09 13.64 -21.07
N GLY A 267 -12.89 12.90 -22.17
CA GLY A 267 -12.55 13.48 -23.48
C GLY A 267 -11.10 13.94 -23.64
N CYS A 268 -10.24 13.68 -22.65
CA CYS A 268 -8.80 13.92 -22.78
C CYS A 268 -8.19 13.03 -23.87
N THR A 269 -7.20 13.58 -24.58
CA THR A 269 -6.46 12.87 -25.63
C THR A 269 -5.20 12.20 -25.06
N SER A 270 -4.74 11.13 -25.73
CA SER A 270 -3.46 10.49 -25.40
C SER A 270 -2.28 11.47 -25.53
N THR A 271 -2.34 12.38 -26.50
CA THR A 271 -1.33 13.43 -26.73
C THR A 271 -1.24 14.40 -25.56
N GLU A 272 -2.38 14.86 -25.02
CA GLU A 272 -2.40 15.75 -23.85
C GLU A 272 -1.76 15.07 -22.64
N ILE A 273 -2.14 13.82 -22.35
CA ILE A 273 -1.55 13.06 -21.23
C ILE A 273 -0.05 12.86 -21.44
N SER A 274 0.37 12.43 -22.63
CA SER A 274 1.78 12.24 -22.97
C SER A 274 2.60 13.51 -22.75
N THR A 275 2.07 14.66 -23.22
CA THR A 275 2.70 15.97 -23.01
C THR A 275 2.85 16.31 -21.53
N LYS A 276 1.83 16.04 -20.71
CA LYS A 276 1.88 16.28 -19.26
C LYS A 276 2.90 15.38 -18.56
N VAL A 277 2.96 14.11 -18.93
CA VAL A 277 3.94 13.15 -18.39
C VAL A 277 5.37 13.60 -18.74
N GLN A 278 5.61 14.00 -19.99
CA GLN A 278 6.92 14.51 -20.44
C GLN A 278 7.33 15.79 -19.68
N LEU A 279 6.42 16.75 -19.55
CA LEU A 279 6.69 18.00 -18.83
C LEU A 279 7.02 17.73 -17.36
N PHE A 280 6.20 16.92 -16.69
CA PHE A 280 6.39 16.56 -15.29
C PHE A 280 7.74 15.89 -15.07
N CYS A 281 8.05 14.84 -15.84
CA CYS A 281 9.32 14.12 -15.73
C CYS A 281 10.51 15.02 -16.07
N GLY A 282 10.39 15.89 -17.09
CA GLY A 282 11.45 16.80 -17.49
C GLY A 282 11.82 17.81 -16.41
N ILE A 283 10.83 18.39 -15.71
CA ILE A 283 11.07 19.30 -14.59
C ILE A 283 11.74 18.56 -13.43
N TRP A 284 11.29 17.35 -13.12
CA TRP A 284 11.82 16.59 -12.00
C TRP A 284 13.23 16.06 -12.24
N GLN A 285 13.56 15.66 -13.47
CA GLN A 285 14.92 15.33 -13.88
C GLN A 285 15.88 16.51 -13.70
N ARG A 286 15.45 17.73 -14.08
CA ARG A 286 16.23 18.96 -13.88
C ARG A 286 16.44 19.28 -12.41
N ARG A 287 15.39 19.21 -11.59
CA ARG A 287 15.46 19.47 -10.15
C ARG A 287 16.40 18.49 -9.43
N LEU A 288 16.30 17.21 -9.74
CA LEU A 288 17.08 16.15 -9.07
C LEU A 288 18.49 16.03 -9.62
N GLY A 289 18.80 16.69 -10.74
CA GLY A 289 20.09 16.54 -11.43
C GLY A 289 20.34 15.10 -11.90
N GLN A 290 19.28 14.31 -12.10
CA GLN A 290 19.35 12.90 -12.48
C GLN A 290 18.51 12.67 -13.74
N SER A 291 19.12 12.02 -14.73
CA SER A 291 18.41 11.37 -15.82
C SER A 291 18.31 9.87 -15.48
N GLY A 292 17.09 9.33 -15.53
CA GLY A 292 16.84 7.97 -15.05
C GLY A 292 15.49 7.45 -15.49
N LYS A 293 15.24 6.17 -15.20
CA LYS A 293 13.95 5.52 -15.50
C LYS A 293 12.84 6.18 -14.70
N ILE A 294 11.62 6.18 -15.23
CA ILE A 294 10.46 6.77 -14.54
C ILE A 294 10.25 6.17 -13.14
N THR A 295 10.59 4.89 -12.94
CA THR A 295 10.55 4.23 -11.63
C THR A 295 11.47 4.87 -10.59
N GLU A 296 12.63 5.37 -11.02
CA GLU A 296 13.60 6.03 -10.13
C GLU A 296 13.12 7.45 -9.80
N LEU A 297 12.56 8.14 -10.80
CA LEU A 297 11.93 9.45 -10.59
C LEU A 297 10.76 9.35 -9.61
N CYS A 298 9.79 8.45 -9.84
CA CYS A 298 8.66 8.21 -8.95
C CYS A 298 9.10 7.83 -7.53
N ALA A 299 10.14 6.99 -7.38
CA ALA A 299 10.68 6.64 -6.07
C ALA A 299 11.29 7.85 -5.33
N LEU A 300 11.91 8.79 -6.05
CA LEU A 300 12.47 10.01 -5.48
C LEU A 300 11.36 11.02 -5.10
N ILE A 301 10.29 11.11 -5.90
CA ILE A 301 9.12 11.98 -5.57
C ILE A 301 8.46 11.51 -4.27
N ASN A 302 8.28 10.20 -4.12
CA ASN A 302 7.67 9.63 -2.92
C ASN A 302 8.53 9.78 -1.65
N GLN A 303 9.79 10.19 -1.78
CA GLN A 303 10.71 10.45 -0.65
C GLN A 303 10.93 11.94 -0.37
N SER A 304 10.53 12.83 -1.29
CA SER A 304 10.77 14.28 -1.25
C SER A 304 9.56 15.06 -0.75
#